data_AF-A0A0M3AY39-F1
#
_entry.id   AF-A0A0M3AY39-F1
#
_cell.length_a   1.000
_cell.length_b   1.000
_cell.length_c   1.000
_cell.angle_alpha   90.00
_cell.angle_beta   90.00
_cell.angle_gamma   90.00
#
_symmetry.space_group_name_H-M   'P 1'
#
loop_
_entity.id
_entity.type
_entity.pdbx_description
1 polymer ?
#
loop_
_entity_poly.entity_id
_entity_poly.type
_entity_poly.pdbx_seq_one_letter_code
_entity_poly.pdbx_strand_id
1 'polypeptide(L)'
;ARPGEMLQLYQGMRTRHCRRIIPDAPCVGVDRIIIERRRVEISGIEINGVRLSADEIEAFARADGFAPEQLLGAGGLDSIFARHNMGMFWSLNHPEGGNFEGVLIRWQPPREAA
;
A
#
# COMPACT_ATOMS: atom_id res chain seq x y z
N ALA A 1 2.19 -7.81 13.21
CA ALA A 1 3.59 -8.27 13.19
C ALA A 1 4.45 -7.22 13.89
N ARG A 2 5.36 -7.65 14.74
CA ARG A 2 6.38 -6.84 15.41
C ARG A 2 7.75 -7.15 14.81
N PRO A 3 8.74 -6.23 14.91
CA PRO A 3 10.09 -6.53 14.47
C PRO A 3 10.61 -7.84 15.09
N GLY A 4 11.18 -8.70 14.25
CA GLY A 4 11.64 -10.06 14.62
C GLY A 4 10.60 -11.17 14.40
N GLU A 5 9.31 -10.86 14.26
CA GLU A 5 8.28 -11.85 13.91
C GLU A 5 8.30 -12.16 12.41
N MET A 6 7.90 -13.38 12.06
CA MET A 6 7.74 -13.78 10.64
C MET A 6 6.41 -13.29 10.09
N LEU A 7 6.43 -12.59 8.96
CA LEU A 7 5.25 -12.26 8.17
C LEU A 7 4.73 -13.47 7.44
N GLN A 8 3.41 -13.62 7.48
CA GLN A 8 2.69 -14.68 6.78
C GLN A 8 1.52 -14.05 6.03
N LEU A 9 1.70 -13.79 4.74
CA LEU A 9 0.68 -13.17 3.90
C LEU A 9 -0.06 -14.25 3.12
N TYR A 10 -1.38 -14.24 3.21
CA TYR A 10 -2.27 -15.22 2.59
C TYR A 10 -3.31 -14.53 1.71
N GLN A 11 -3.66 -15.18 0.61
CA GLN A 11 -4.85 -14.84 -0.19
C GLN A 11 -5.89 -15.95 -0.08
N GLY A 12 -7.17 -15.60 -0.30
CA GLY A 12 -8.26 -16.58 -0.27
C GLY A 12 -8.50 -17.20 1.10
N MET A 13 -8.21 -16.45 2.18
CA MET A 13 -8.44 -16.90 3.55
C MET A 13 -9.88 -17.39 3.75
N ARG A 14 -10.07 -18.45 4.54
CA ARG A 14 -11.36 -19.13 4.78
C ARG A 14 -11.94 -19.86 3.55
N THR A 15 -11.16 -20.08 2.50
CA THR A 15 -11.55 -20.89 1.33
C THR A 15 -10.57 -22.06 1.14
N ARG A 16 -10.97 -23.07 0.33
CA ARG A 16 -10.05 -24.15 -0.10
C ARG A 16 -8.88 -23.67 -0.97
N HIS A 17 -8.96 -22.45 -1.49
CA HIS A 17 -7.94 -21.83 -2.32
C HIS A 17 -6.97 -20.94 -1.50
N CYS A 18 -6.99 -21.07 -0.16
CA CYS A 18 -6.07 -20.36 0.72
C CYS A 18 -4.63 -20.77 0.42
N ARG A 19 -3.79 -19.79 0.05
CA ARG A 19 -2.36 -20.00 -0.21
C ARG A 19 -1.55 -18.79 0.22
N ARG A 20 -0.28 -19.05 0.56
CA ARG A 20 0.69 -17.98 0.85
C ARG A 20 0.97 -17.18 -0.42
N ILE A 21 1.09 -15.87 -0.26
CA ILE A 21 1.43 -14.94 -1.34
C ILE A 21 2.96 -14.81 -1.46
N ILE A 22 3.66 -14.84 -0.33
CA ILE A 22 5.13 -14.83 -0.25
C ILE A 22 5.61 -15.90 0.74
N PRO A 23 6.88 -16.36 0.64
CA PRO A 23 7.51 -17.10 1.72
C PRO A 23 7.54 -16.29 3.02
N ASP A 24 7.59 -16.97 4.16
CA ASP A 24 7.68 -16.34 5.46
C ASP A 24 8.91 -15.41 5.51
N ALA A 25 8.69 -14.13 5.85
CA ALA A 25 9.71 -13.08 5.79
C ALA A 25 9.83 -12.35 7.12
N PRO A 26 11.04 -12.08 7.65
CA PRO A 26 11.17 -11.39 8.93
C PRO A 26 10.67 -9.94 8.81
N CYS A 27 9.78 -9.56 9.72
CA CYS A 27 9.41 -8.16 9.94
C CYS A 27 10.62 -7.42 10.51
N VAL A 28 11.01 -6.32 9.86
CA VAL A 28 12.17 -5.50 10.24
C VAL A 28 11.76 -4.11 10.73
N GLY A 29 10.48 -3.74 10.61
CA GLY A 29 9.99 -2.43 11.02
C GLY A 29 8.47 -2.34 11.00
N VAL A 30 7.96 -1.48 11.89
CA VAL A 30 6.54 -1.11 11.95
C VAL A 30 6.51 0.39 12.17
N ASP A 31 6.14 1.13 11.14
CA ASP A 31 6.17 2.59 11.13
C ASP A 31 4.73 3.12 11.15
N ARG A 32 4.43 4.13 11.97
CA ARG A 32 3.12 4.78 11.93
C ARG A 32 2.96 5.46 10.58
N ILE A 33 1.81 5.26 9.93
CA ILE A 33 1.47 5.94 8.69
C ILE A 33 0.10 6.62 8.82
N ILE A 34 0.02 7.85 8.31
CA ILE A 34 -1.23 8.58 8.11
C ILE A 34 -1.33 8.90 6.62
N ILE A 35 -2.44 8.53 5.99
CA ILE A 35 -2.74 8.88 4.60
C ILE A 35 -3.96 9.80 4.61
N GLU A 36 -3.74 11.03 4.17
CA GLU A 36 -4.78 12.04 4.07
C GLU A 36 -5.39 12.03 2.68
N ARG A 37 -6.73 12.06 2.66
CA ARG A 37 -7.49 12.04 1.41
C ARG A 37 -8.25 13.34 1.25
N ARG A 38 -8.25 13.87 0.02
CA ARG A 38 -9.11 14.99 -0.37
C ARG A 38 -9.81 14.67 -1.68
N ARG A 39 -11.11 14.38 -1.59
CA ARG A 39 -11.94 13.93 -2.72
C ARG A 39 -11.37 12.66 -3.37
N VAL A 40 -10.72 12.78 -4.52
CA VAL A 40 -10.20 11.66 -5.31
C VAL A 40 -8.69 11.57 -5.30
N GLU A 41 -8.02 12.38 -4.48
CA GLU A 41 -6.56 12.46 -4.43
C GLU A 41 -6.04 12.14 -3.02
N ILE A 42 -4.84 11.54 -2.97
CA ILE A 42 -4.03 11.49 -1.76
C ILE A 42 -3.36 12.85 -1.57
N SER A 43 -3.85 13.63 -0.61
CA SER A 43 -3.38 15.00 -0.35
C SER A 43 -2.17 15.06 0.57
N GLY A 44 -1.83 13.94 1.23
CA GLY A 44 -0.71 13.88 2.15
C GLY A 44 -0.43 12.47 2.63
N ILE A 45 0.85 12.18 2.86
CA ILE A 45 1.30 10.97 3.56
C ILE A 45 2.30 11.40 4.62
N GLU A 46 2.11 10.92 5.84
CA GLU A 46 3.05 11.08 6.94
C GLU A 46 3.52 9.71 7.41
N ILE A 47 4.83 9.54 7.58
CA ILE A 47 5.44 8.32 8.13
C ILE A 47 6.27 8.71 9.36
N ASN A 48 5.92 8.16 10.52
CA ASN A 48 6.57 8.46 11.81
C ASN A 48 6.71 9.99 12.09
N GLY A 49 5.70 10.80 11.77
CA GLY A 49 5.75 12.25 11.97
C GLY A 49 6.43 13.04 10.85
N VAL A 50 6.99 12.37 9.83
CA VAL A 50 7.64 13.01 8.70
C VAL A 50 6.69 13.05 7.52
N ARG A 51 6.35 14.26 7.08
CA ARG A 51 5.50 14.52 5.92
C ARG A 51 6.28 14.33 4.62
N LEU A 52 5.73 13.53 3.71
CA LEU A 52 6.27 13.35 2.37
C LEU A 52 5.94 14.55 1.47
N SER A 53 6.87 14.89 0.57
CA SER A 53 6.65 15.82 -0.55
C SER A 53 5.75 15.22 -1.63
N ALA A 54 5.28 16.03 -2.57
CA ALA A 54 4.42 15.56 -3.67
C ALA A 54 5.09 14.48 -4.53
N ASP A 55 6.38 14.63 -4.82
CA ASP A 55 7.15 13.66 -5.60
C ASP A 55 7.36 12.34 -4.83
N GLU A 56 7.58 12.43 -3.51
CA GLU A 56 7.67 11.24 -2.65
C GLU A 56 6.33 10.53 -2.51
N ILE A 57 5.21 11.25 -2.47
CA ILE A 57 3.86 10.66 -2.48
C ILE A 57 3.61 9.93 -3.80
N GLU A 58 4.00 10.52 -4.93
CA GLU A 58 3.89 9.87 -6.24
C GLU A 58 4.76 8.59 -6.28
N ALA A 59 6.00 8.66 -5.81
CA ALA A 59 6.89 7.50 -5.73
C ALA A 59 6.34 6.40 -4.80
N PHE A 60 5.76 6.79 -3.65
CA PHE A 60 5.10 5.88 -2.72
C PHE A 60 3.93 5.16 -3.39
N ALA A 61 3.02 5.90 -4.02
CA ALA A 61 1.85 5.32 -4.69
C ALA A 61 2.25 4.37 -5.83
N ARG A 62 3.31 4.69 -6.59
CA ARG A 62 3.87 3.78 -7.60
C ARG A 62 4.38 2.48 -6.96
N ALA A 63 5.14 2.58 -5.87
CA ALA A 63 5.68 1.41 -5.17
C ALA A 63 4.58 0.53 -4.54
N ASP A 64 3.44 1.14 -4.17
CA ASP A 64 2.26 0.47 -3.63
C ASP A 64 1.38 -0.17 -4.73
N GLY A 65 1.80 -0.11 -5.99
CA GLY A 65 1.14 -0.78 -7.12
C GLY A 65 0.14 0.09 -7.89
N PHE A 66 0.10 1.40 -7.65
CA PHE A 66 -0.79 2.32 -8.37
C PHE A 66 -0.14 3.00 -9.58
N ALA A 67 1.02 2.51 -10.02
CA ALA A 67 1.67 3.04 -11.21
C ALA A 67 0.75 2.86 -12.46
N PRO A 68 0.59 3.87 -13.32
CA PRO A 68 -0.34 3.79 -14.45
C PRO A 68 -0.10 2.57 -15.36
N GLU A 69 1.16 2.21 -15.59
CA GLU A 69 1.54 1.05 -16.41
C GLU A 69 1.14 -0.30 -15.80
N GLN A 70 0.90 -0.38 -14.47
CA GLN A 70 0.46 -1.59 -13.78
C GLN A 70 -1.07 -1.72 -13.75
N LEU A 71 -1.79 -0.63 -14.04
CA LEU A 71 -3.24 -0.55 -13.92
C LEU A 71 -3.97 -0.61 -15.27
N LEU A 72 -3.28 -0.99 -16.34
CA LEU A 72 -3.89 -1.14 -17.66
C LEU A 72 -5.07 -2.14 -17.61
N GLY A 73 -6.28 -1.62 -17.84
CA GLY A 73 -7.53 -2.40 -17.78
C GLY A 73 -8.19 -2.46 -16.39
N ALA A 74 -7.62 -1.84 -15.36
CA ALA A 74 -8.26 -1.65 -14.06
C ALA A 74 -9.31 -0.54 -14.17
N GLY A 75 -10.54 -0.92 -14.54
CA GLY A 75 -11.64 0.00 -14.87
C GLY A 75 -11.78 1.19 -13.90
N GLY A 76 -11.57 2.40 -14.43
CA GLY A 76 -11.71 3.66 -13.71
C GLY A 76 -10.44 4.22 -13.04
N LEU A 77 -9.30 3.53 -13.14
CA LEU A 77 -7.99 3.99 -12.65
C LEU A 77 -7.03 4.26 -13.82
N ASP A 78 -7.27 5.34 -14.56
CA ASP A 78 -6.59 5.67 -15.82
C ASP A 78 -5.76 6.97 -15.76
N SER A 79 -5.55 7.53 -14.56
CA SER A 79 -4.72 8.72 -14.40
C SER A 79 -3.25 8.39 -14.69
N ILE A 80 -2.55 9.36 -15.29
CA ILE A 80 -1.09 9.30 -15.49
C ILE A 80 -0.28 9.50 -14.20
N PHE A 81 -0.94 9.91 -13.10
CA PHE A 81 -0.35 10.05 -11.78
C PHE A 81 -0.83 8.94 -10.85
N ALA A 82 0.10 8.21 -10.26
CA ALA A 82 -0.15 7.09 -9.35
C ALA A 82 -0.87 7.54 -8.07
N ARG A 83 -0.52 8.71 -7.51
CA ARG A 83 -1.20 9.24 -6.32
C ARG A 83 -2.69 9.52 -6.54
N HIS A 84 -3.07 9.86 -7.78
CA HIS A 84 -4.46 10.05 -8.16
C HIS A 84 -5.18 8.69 -8.35
N ASN A 85 -4.52 7.70 -8.98
CA ASN A 85 -5.08 6.34 -9.07
C ASN A 85 -5.31 5.74 -7.67
N MET A 86 -4.36 5.92 -6.76
CA MET A 86 -4.51 5.52 -5.36
C MET A 86 -5.70 6.24 -4.71
N GLY A 87 -5.78 7.57 -4.83
CA GLY A 87 -6.91 8.34 -4.27
C GLY A 87 -8.27 7.90 -4.81
N MET A 88 -8.38 7.67 -6.12
CA MET A 88 -9.58 7.13 -6.77
C MET A 88 -9.98 5.77 -6.21
N PHE A 89 -9.03 4.83 -6.13
CA PHE A 89 -9.27 3.52 -5.54
C PHE A 89 -9.80 3.62 -4.11
N TRP A 90 -9.17 4.45 -3.28
CA TRP A 90 -9.59 4.64 -1.89
C TRP A 90 -11.00 5.23 -1.81
N SER A 91 -11.34 6.21 -2.65
CA SER A 91 -12.65 6.84 -2.66
C SER A 91 -13.77 5.95 -3.18
N LEU A 92 -13.47 5.04 -4.11
CA LEU A 92 -14.41 4.02 -4.57
C LEU A 92 -14.71 2.97 -3.48
N ASN A 93 -13.70 2.59 -2.70
CA ASN A 93 -13.82 1.53 -1.68
C ASN A 93 -14.23 2.04 -0.28
N HIS A 94 -14.04 3.33 0.00
CA HIS A 94 -14.34 3.98 1.28
C HIS A 94 -15.07 5.32 1.05
N PRO A 95 -16.32 5.28 0.57
CA PRO A 95 -17.10 6.46 0.16
C PRO A 95 -17.43 7.42 1.31
N GLU A 96 -17.41 6.95 2.55
CA GLU A 96 -17.59 7.75 3.77
C GLU A 96 -16.46 8.78 3.98
N GLY A 97 -15.35 8.66 3.25
CA GLY A 97 -14.24 9.58 3.34
C GLY A 97 -13.33 9.30 4.55
N GLY A 98 -12.59 10.33 4.97
CA GLY A 98 -11.68 10.24 6.11
C GLY A 98 -10.25 9.84 5.77
N ASN A 99 -9.35 10.14 6.71
CA ASN A 99 -7.95 9.76 6.66
C ASN A 99 -7.79 8.30 7.07
N PHE A 100 -6.77 7.65 6.53
CA PHE A 100 -6.32 6.37 7.05
C PHE A 100 -5.26 6.61 8.11
N GLU A 101 -5.40 5.93 9.24
CA GLU A 101 -4.37 5.84 10.27
C GLU A 101 -4.05 4.37 10.51
N GLY A 102 -2.77 4.01 10.40
CA GLY A 102 -2.35 2.64 10.54
C GLY A 102 -0.84 2.49 10.67
N VAL A 103 -0.35 1.34 10.21
CA VAL A 103 1.08 1.03 10.23
C VAL A 103 1.56 0.55 8.86
N LEU A 104 2.73 1.03 8.47
CA LEU A 104 3.52 0.49 7.35
C LEU A 104 4.45 -0.57 7.92
N ILE A 105 4.28 -1.81 7.48
CA ILE A 105 5.15 -2.92 7.88
C ILE A 105 6.28 -3.02 6.87
N ARG A 106 7.52 -3.03 7.36
CA ARG A 106 8.71 -3.32 6.54
C ARG A 106 9.19 -4.74 6.82
N TRP A 107 9.52 -5.46 5.77
CA TRP A 107 10.10 -6.80 5.87
C TRP A 107 11.27 -6.96 4.90
N GLN A 108 12.16 -7.89 5.24
CA GLN A 108 13.21 -8.28 4.32
C GLN A 108 12.63 -9.25 3.30
N PRO A 109 12.75 -9.00 1.98
CA PRO A 109 12.34 -9.96 0.98
C PRO A 109 13.07 -11.29 1.22
N PRO A 110 12.37 -12.44 1.08
CA PRO A 110 13.06 -13.72 1.11
C PRO A 110 14.13 -13.73 0.01
N ARG A 111 15.35 -14.18 0.33
CA ARG A 111 16.41 -14.32 -0.68
C ARG A 111 15.87 -15.22 -1.78
N GLU A 112 15.94 -14.77 -3.04
CA GLU A 112 15.74 -15.68 -4.17
C GLU A 112 16.74 -16.81 -4.02
N ALA A 113 16.27 -18.06 -4.17
CA ALA A 113 17.17 -19.19 -4.25
C ALA A 113 18.05 -18.97 -5.49
N ALA A 114 19.37 -18.98 -5.27
CA ALA A 114 20.37 -18.89 -6.34
C ALA A 114 20.26 -20.07 -7.30
#